data_AF-A0A1J9QHD8-F1
#
_entry.id   AF-A0A1J9QHD8-F1
#
_cell.length_a   1.000
_cell.length_b   1.000
_cell.length_c   1.000
_cell.angle_alpha   90.00
_cell.angle_beta   90.00
_cell.angle_gamma   90.00
#
_symmetry.space_group_name_H-M   'P 1'
#
loop_
_entity.id
_entity.type
_entity.pdbx_description
1 polymer ?
#
loop_
_entity_poly.entity_id
_entity_poly.type
_entity_poly.pdbx_seq_one_letter_code
_entity_poly.pdbx_strand_id
1 'polypeptide(L)'
;MSQDHQSHPVHRLRALDAETRSVIYSLVKAMMPARSIRTILSKRLGDEAVTARDLYNLTAQLLREDLKGRTPIQALIDEFTAKKDGNIVAEWKTDHENRITHLALFHRQSIEYLRENHDILLLDSTYKTNRYRLPLLSVIFVTKLHTTLNLGFTFMNSEKEADYK
;
A
#
# COMPACT_ATOMS: atom_id res chain seq x y z
N MET A 1 16.49 43.95 -0.58
CA MET A 1 15.20 43.26 -0.78
C MET A 1 15.51 41.76 -0.87
N SER A 2 15.12 40.97 0.13
CA SER A 2 15.55 39.58 0.29
C SER A 2 14.78 38.63 -0.66
N GLN A 3 15.49 37.92 -1.53
CA GLN A 3 14.97 36.91 -2.47
C GLN A 3 14.75 35.54 -1.80
N ASP A 4 14.12 35.49 -0.63
CA ASP A 4 14.02 34.23 0.15
C ASP A 4 12.62 33.59 0.16
N HIS A 5 11.71 34.08 -0.69
CA HIS A 5 10.31 33.62 -0.69
C HIS A 5 10.10 32.25 -1.37
N GLN A 6 11.11 31.69 -2.04
CA GLN A 6 11.03 30.40 -2.76
C GLN A 6 11.88 29.26 -2.15
N SER A 7 12.60 29.54 -1.07
CA SER A 7 13.57 28.60 -0.50
C SER A 7 12.90 27.42 0.20
N HIS A 8 11.69 27.60 0.74
CA HIS A 8 10.99 26.57 1.54
C HIS A 8 9.91 25.82 0.73
N PRO A 9 9.85 24.46 0.83
CA PRO A 9 8.89 23.59 0.14
C PRO A 9 7.43 24.04 0.21
N VAL A 10 7.01 24.55 1.38
CA VAL A 10 5.65 24.99 1.65
C VAL A 10 5.29 26.26 0.87
N HIS A 11 6.25 27.15 0.62
CA HIS A 11 6.00 28.38 -0.12
C HIS A 11 5.89 28.13 -1.63
N ARG A 12 6.68 27.20 -2.18
CA ARG A 12 6.58 26.82 -3.61
C ARG A 12 5.21 26.23 -3.95
N LEU A 13 4.74 25.26 -3.17
CA LEU A 13 3.42 24.66 -3.40
C LEU A 13 2.27 25.66 -3.22
N ARG A 14 2.38 26.59 -2.26
CA ARG A 14 1.35 27.62 -2.01
C ARG A 14 1.30 28.72 -3.07
N ALA A 15 2.40 28.95 -3.78
CA ALA A 15 2.48 29.93 -4.85
C ALA A 15 1.78 29.46 -6.15
N LEU A 16 1.44 28.16 -6.25
CA LEU A 16 0.73 27.60 -7.39
C LEU A 16 -0.76 27.97 -7.36
N ASP A 17 -1.37 28.07 -8.55
CA ASP A 17 -2.80 28.26 -8.69
C ASP A 17 -3.60 27.09 -8.07
N ALA A 18 -4.87 27.34 -7.77
CA ALA A 18 -5.71 26.38 -7.07
C ALA A 18 -5.98 25.10 -7.89
N GLU A 19 -6.04 25.22 -9.23
CA GLU A 19 -6.31 24.10 -10.12
C GLU A 19 -5.12 23.14 -10.17
N THR A 20 -3.92 23.69 -10.37
CA THR A 20 -2.66 22.94 -10.32
C THR A 20 -2.49 22.23 -9.00
N ARG A 21 -2.72 22.92 -7.87
CA ARG A 21 -2.65 22.29 -6.56
C ARG A 21 -3.61 21.11 -6.47
N SER A 22 -4.87 21.28 -6.88
CA SER A 22 -5.88 20.22 -6.86
C SER A 22 -5.42 18.97 -7.65
N VAL A 23 -4.82 19.17 -8.84
CA VAL A 23 -4.23 18.07 -9.61
C VAL A 23 -3.08 17.41 -8.86
N ILE A 24 -2.16 18.17 -8.26
CA ILE A 24 -1.07 17.59 -7.47
C ILE A 24 -1.64 16.76 -6.32
N TYR A 25 -2.63 17.27 -5.57
CA TYR A 25 -3.27 16.55 -4.48
C TYR A 25 -3.92 15.25 -4.96
N SER A 26 -4.65 15.25 -6.07
CA SER A 26 -5.28 14.04 -6.60
C SER A 26 -4.25 12.99 -7.04
N LEU A 27 -3.18 13.43 -7.70
CA LEU A 27 -2.08 12.57 -8.13
C LEU A 27 -1.29 11.96 -6.97
N VAL A 28 -1.02 12.75 -5.92
CA VAL A 28 -0.37 12.27 -4.70
C VAL A 28 -1.29 11.31 -3.95
N LYS A 29 -2.59 11.62 -3.84
CA LYS A 29 -3.57 10.74 -3.19
C LYS A 29 -3.74 9.42 -3.94
N ALA A 30 -3.55 9.42 -5.26
CA ALA A 30 -3.47 8.22 -6.09
C ALA A 30 -2.14 7.45 -5.94
N MET A 31 -1.28 7.82 -4.98
CA MET A 31 0.01 7.17 -4.69
C MET A 31 0.96 7.15 -5.90
N MET A 32 0.83 8.09 -6.83
CA MET A 32 1.73 8.14 -7.97
C MET A 32 3.16 8.50 -7.54
N PRO A 33 4.20 7.92 -8.16
CA PRO A 33 5.58 8.26 -7.85
C PRO A 33 5.86 9.75 -8.09
N ALA A 34 6.58 10.38 -7.16
CA ALA A 34 6.95 11.80 -7.25
C ALA A 34 7.62 12.16 -8.60
N ARG A 35 8.44 11.27 -9.15
CA ARG A 35 9.06 11.44 -10.47
C ARG A 35 8.03 11.57 -11.59
N SER A 36 6.97 10.76 -11.57
CA SER A 36 5.92 10.75 -12.59
C SER A 36 5.07 12.01 -12.48
N ILE A 37 4.73 12.42 -11.25
CA ILE A 37 4.03 13.67 -10.99
C ILE A 37 4.88 14.84 -11.51
N ARG A 38 6.18 14.86 -11.21
CA ARG A 38 7.09 15.92 -11.69
C ARG A 38 7.15 15.98 -13.21
N THR A 39 7.21 14.84 -13.91
CA THR A 39 7.17 14.81 -15.38
C THR A 39 5.87 15.38 -15.94
N ILE A 40 4.73 15.16 -15.28
CA ILE A 40 3.45 15.76 -15.68
C ILE A 40 3.48 17.26 -15.45
N LEU A 41 4.00 17.71 -14.30
CA LEU A 41 4.07 19.13 -13.94
C LEU A 41 5.05 19.91 -14.81
N SER A 42 6.21 19.35 -15.14
CA SER A 42 7.21 20.05 -15.96
C SER A 42 6.70 20.38 -17.35
N LYS A 43 5.87 19.50 -17.94
CA LYS A 43 5.19 19.76 -19.21
C LYS A 43 4.16 20.89 -19.15
N ARG A 44 3.59 21.18 -17.97
CA ARG A 44 2.51 22.17 -17.79
C ARG A 44 3.03 23.51 -17.27
N LEU A 45 4.07 23.52 -16.44
CA LEU A 45 4.49 24.67 -15.63
C LEU A 45 6.00 24.99 -15.71
N GLY A 46 6.80 24.18 -16.41
CA GLY A 46 8.26 24.28 -16.42
C GLY A 46 8.92 23.49 -15.27
N ASP A 47 10.22 23.20 -15.41
CA ASP A 47 10.94 22.24 -14.56
C ASP A 47 11.22 22.71 -13.11
N GLU A 48 11.20 24.02 -12.84
CA GLU A 48 11.62 24.56 -11.53
C GLU A 48 10.48 24.80 -10.52
N ALA A 49 9.22 24.66 -10.94
CA ALA A 49 8.07 25.03 -10.12
C ALA A 49 7.88 24.12 -8.89
N VAL A 50 8.15 22.81 -9.03
CA VAL A 50 7.91 21.81 -7.98
C VAL A 50 9.03 20.77 -7.96
N THR A 51 9.68 20.64 -6.80
CA THR A 51 10.75 19.66 -6.61
C THR A 51 10.19 18.30 -6.20
N ALA A 52 10.95 17.23 -6.43
CA ALA A 52 10.58 15.90 -5.93
C ALA A 52 10.45 15.88 -4.40
N ARG A 53 11.27 16.67 -3.68
CA ARG A 53 11.21 16.79 -2.22
C ARG A 53 9.90 17.41 -1.74
N ASP A 54 9.35 18.37 -2.49
CA ASP A 54 8.05 18.98 -2.18
C ASP A 54 6.94 17.93 -2.28
N LEU A 55 6.97 17.09 -3.32
CA LEU A 55 6.03 15.99 -3.51
C LEU A 55 6.16 14.92 -2.44
N TYR A 56 7.38 14.54 -2.03
CA TYR A 56 7.58 13.60 -0.92
C TYR A 56 7.05 14.15 0.41
N ASN A 57 7.31 15.42 0.70
CA ASN A 57 6.81 16.08 1.91
C ASN A 57 5.28 16.13 1.91
N LEU A 58 4.67 16.47 0.77
CA LEU A 58 3.21 16.50 0.63
C LEU A 58 2.61 15.10 0.80
N THR A 59 3.20 14.08 0.18
CA THR A 59 2.79 12.68 0.37
C THR A 59 2.86 12.28 1.84
N ALA A 60 3.96 12.61 2.51
CA ALA A 60 4.16 12.30 3.92
C ALA A 60 3.23 13.09 4.85
N GLN A 61 2.79 14.28 4.45
CA GLN A 61 1.78 15.06 5.17
C GLN A 61 0.42 14.39 5.03
N LEU A 62 -0.04 14.11 3.81
CA LEU A 62 -1.34 13.48 3.55
C LEU A 62 -1.44 12.12 4.21
N LEU A 63 -0.39 11.30 4.14
CA LEU A 63 -0.34 10.02 4.85
C LEU A 63 -0.50 10.19 6.37
N ARG A 64 0.13 11.21 6.99
CA ARG A 64 -0.03 11.45 8.43
C ARG A 64 -1.46 11.85 8.79
N GLU A 65 -2.08 12.69 7.96
CA GLU A 65 -3.47 13.11 8.11
C GLU A 65 -4.44 11.92 8.00
N ASP A 66 -4.26 11.07 6.98
CA ASP A 66 -5.09 9.86 6.76
C ASP A 66 -4.90 8.82 7.88
N LEU A 67 -3.67 8.66 8.38
CA LEU A 67 -3.37 7.74 9.46
C LEU A 67 -3.99 8.17 10.80
N LYS A 68 -4.30 9.46 11.00
CA LYS A 68 -4.91 9.98 12.24
C LYS A 68 -4.18 9.54 13.51
N GLY A 69 -2.85 9.54 13.47
CA GLY A 69 -1.98 9.12 14.58
C GLY A 69 -1.73 7.61 14.70
N ARG A 70 -2.36 6.78 13.86
CA ARG A 70 -2.11 5.33 13.80
C ARG A 70 -0.84 5.02 13.02
N THR A 71 -0.22 3.88 13.31
CA THR A 71 0.81 3.33 12.43
C THR A 71 0.17 2.83 11.12
N PRO A 72 0.92 2.75 10.01
CA PRO A 72 0.40 2.20 8.75
C PRO A 72 -0.20 0.80 8.89
N ILE A 73 0.36 -0.03 9.77
CA ILE A 73 -0.13 -1.39 9.98
C ILE A 73 -1.42 -1.43 10.81
N GLN A 74 -1.56 -0.56 11.80
CA GLN A 74 -2.80 -0.41 12.55
C GLN A 74 -3.92 0.10 11.65
N ALA A 75 -3.66 1.14 10.84
CA ALA A 75 -4.64 1.64 9.89
C ALA A 75 -5.07 0.56 8.88
N LEU A 76 -4.14 -0.31 8.46
CA LEU A 76 -4.44 -1.44 7.58
C LEU A 76 -5.34 -2.48 8.25
N ILE A 77 -5.04 -2.87 9.50
CA ILE A 77 -5.89 -3.81 10.27
C ILE A 77 -7.26 -3.19 10.52
N ASP A 78 -7.32 -1.93 10.93
CA ASP A 78 -8.58 -1.20 11.12
C ASP A 78 -9.41 -1.22 9.84
N GLU A 79 -8.80 -0.98 8.67
CA GLU A 79 -9.50 -0.98 7.39
C GLU A 79 -10.08 -2.37 7.06
N PHE A 80 -9.33 -3.45 7.31
CA PHE A 80 -9.82 -4.81 7.06
C PHE A 80 -10.87 -5.27 8.07
N THR A 81 -10.79 -4.82 9.31
CA THR A 81 -11.75 -5.17 10.37
C THR A 81 -13.00 -4.31 10.35
N ALA A 82 -12.89 -3.04 9.92
CA ALA A 82 -14.01 -2.09 9.88
C ALA A 82 -14.84 -2.20 8.60
N LYS A 83 -14.29 -2.72 7.49
CA LYS A 83 -15.06 -2.93 6.26
C LYS A 83 -16.16 -3.97 6.48
N LYS A 84 -17.41 -3.47 6.49
CA LYS A 84 -18.64 -4.26 6.66
C LYS A 84 -18.91 -5.23 5.51
N ASP A 85 -18.26 -5.02 4.37
CA ASP A 85 -18.46 -5.78 3.15
C ASP A 85 -18.07 -7.25 3.33
N GLY A 86 -17.23 -7.57 4.33
CA GLY A 86 -16.91 -8.95 4.74
C GLY A 86 -16.16 -9.79 3.70
N ASN A 87 -15.75 -9.16 2.58
CA ASN A 87 -15.12 -9.81 1.44
C ASN A 87 -13.68 -10.22 1.70
N ILE A 88 -13.00 -9.60 2.66
CA ILE A 88 -11.63 -9.95 3.06
C ILE A 88 -11.68 -10.57 4.44
N VAL A 89 -11.12 -11.77 4.56
CA VAL A 89 -10.81 -12.43 5.83
C VAL A 89 -9.35 -12.13 6.14
N ALA A 90 -9.12 -11.41 7.23
CA ALA A 90 -7.79 -11.03 7.67
C ALA A 90 -7.44 -11.71 8.99
N GLU A 91 -6.27 -12.34 9.06
CA GLU A 91 -5.73 -12.95 10.27
C GLU A 91 -4.27 -12.50 10.46
N TRP A 92 -3.83 -12.33 11.71
CA TRP A 92 -2.47 -11.93 12.00
C TRP A 92 -1.95 -12.52 13.29
N LYS A 93 -0.63 -12.69 13.37
CA LYS A 93 0.09 -13.09 14.59
C LYS A 93 1.05 -11.96 14.99
N THR A 94 1.20 -11.76 16.30
CA THR A 94 2.16 -10.82 16.87
C THR A 94 3.19 -11.52 17.74
N ASP A 95 4.37 -10.92 17.90
CA ASP A 95 5.37 -11.35 18.88
C ASP A 95 5.12 -10.75 20.27
N HIS A 96 6.04 -11.03 21.20
CA HIS A 96 6.00 -10.52 22.57
C HIS A 96 6.14 -8.99 22.68
N GLU A 97 6.64 -8.32 21.64
CA GLU A 97 6.72 -6.86 21.55
C GLU A 97 5.52 -6.27 20.78
N ASN A 98 4.49 -7.08 20.50
CA ASN A 98 3.30 -6.72 19.74
C ASN A 98 3.59 -6.29 18.29
N ARG A 99 4.69 -6.78 17.70
CA ARG A 99 5.01 -6.58 16.29
C ARG A 99 4.36 -7.66 15.46
N ILE A 100 3.82 -7.29 14.30
CA ILE A 100 3.25 -8.27 13.37
C ILE A 100 4.36 -9.14 12.80
N THR A 101 4.24 -10.45 13.02
CA THR A 101 5.12 -11.46 12.44
C THR A 101 4.46 -12.13 11.23
N HIS A 102 3.12 -12.22 11.25
CA HIS A 102 2.35 -12.84 10.17
C HIS A 102 1.09 -12.02 9.90
N LEU A 103 0.75 -11.82 8.63
CA LEU A 103 -0.49 -11.18 8.19
C LEU A 103 -1.02 -11.93 6.97
N ALA A 104 -2.14 -12.62 7.11
CA ALA A 104 -2.83 -13.32 6.06
C ALA A 104 -4.09 -12.55 5.65
N LEU A 105 -4.31 -12.43 4.34
CA LEU A 105 -5.41 -11.71 3.72
C LEU A 105 -6.02 -12.60 2.64
N PHE A 106 -7.23 -13.07 2.85
CA PHE A 106 -7.92 -13.97 1.91
C PHE A 106 -9.24 -13.39 1.44
N HIS A 107 -9.58 -13.65 0.19
CA HIS A 107 -10.88 -13.26 -0.33
C HIS A 107 -11.94 -14.31 0.06
N ARG A 108 -13.03 -13.89 0.70
CA ARG A 108 -14.07 -14.79 1.22
C ARG A 108 -14.67 -15.68 0.14
N GLN A 109 -15.00 -15.11 -1.01
CA GLN A 109 -15.53 -15.85 -2.15
C GLN A 109 -14.51 -16.88 -2.68
N SER A 110 -13.22 -16.56 -2.64
CA SER A 110 -12.17 -17.51 -3.04
C SER A 110 -12.08 -18.68 -2.06
N ILE A 111 -12.26 -18.45 -0.76
CA ILE A 111 -12.35 -19.50 0.26
C ILE A 111 -13.57 -20.40 -0.01
N GLU A 112 -14.72 -19.81 -0.33
CA GLU A 112 -15.94 -20.56 -0.67
C GLU A 112 -15.73 -21.43 -1.92
N TYR A 113 -15.14 -20.86 -2.98
CA TYR A 113 -14.81 -21.62 -4.18
C TYR A 113 -13.83 -22.76 -3.92
N LEU A 114 -12.81 -22.54 -3.10
CA LEU A 114 -11.87 -23.58 -2.70
C LEU A 114 -12.57 -24.72 -1.97
N ARG A 115 -13.52 -24.40 -1.08
CA ARG A 115 -14.32 -25.41 -0.35
C ARG A 115 -15.19 -26.27 -1.27
N GLU A 116 -15.67 -25.70 -2.36
CA GLU A 116 -16.46 -26.43 -3.35
C GLU A 116 -15.59 -27.20 -4.36
N ASN A 117 -14.34 -26.74 -4.57
CA ASN A 117 -13.44 -27.21 -5.62
C ASN A 117 -12.04 -27.52 -5.10
N HIS A 118 -11.93 -28.41 -4.11
CA HIS A 118 -10.64 -28.89 -3.63
C HIS A 118 -9.95 -29.73 -4.73
N ASP A 119 -9.03 -29.12 -5.47
CA ASP A 119 -8.18 -29.82 -6.42
C ASP A 119 -6.71 -29.57 -6.07
N ILE A 120 -6.15 -28.43 -6.49
CA ILE A 120 -4.73 -28.11 -6.28
C ILE A 120 -4.58 -26.73 -5.65
N LEU A 121 -3.81 -26.65 -4.57
CA LEU A 121 -3.32 -25.41 -3.96
C LEU A 121 -1.84 -25.24 -4.31
N LEU A 122 -1.49 -24.04 -4.80
CA LEU A 122 -0.12 -23.65 -5.05
C LEU A 122 0.24 -22.46 -4.15
N LEU A 123 1.35 -22.61 -3.45
CA LEU A 123 1.94 -21.61 -2.58
C LEU A 123 3.25 -21.17 -3.23
N ASP A 124 3.34 -19.90 -3.60
CA ASP A 124 4.55 -19.32 -4.19
C ASP A 124 5.02 -18.12 -3.37
N SER A 125 6.22 -18.22 -2.83
CA SER A 125 6.86 -17.12 -2.13
C SER A 125 7.57 -16.24 -3.14
N THR A 126 7.16 -14.97 -3.21
CA THR A 126 7.97 -13.99 -3.92
C THR A 126 9.13 -13.55 -3.02
N TYR A 127 10.37 -13.66 -3.53
CA TYR A 127 11.58 -13.22 -2.82
C TYR A 127 11.62 -11.69 -2.56
N LYS A 128 10.58 -10.95 -2.96
CA LYS A 128 10.43 -9.51 -2.65
C LYS A 128 9.92 -9.35 -1.22
N THR A 129 10.85 -9.20 -0.30
CA THR A 129 10.55 -8.81 1.07
C THR A 129 10.13 -7.34 1.15
N ASN A 130 9.10 -7.03 1.94
CA ASN A 130 8.68 -5.64 2.17
C ASN A 130 9.69 -4.86 3.05
N ARG A 131 9.42 -3.58 3.35
CA ARG A 131 10.27 -2.74 4.24
C ARG A 131 10.47 -3.32 5.65
N TYR A 132 9.63 -4.26 6.06
CA TYR A 132 9.68 -4.96 7.35
C TYR A 132 10.36 -6.33 7.24
N ARG A 133 10.93 -6.65 6.07
CA ARG A 133 11.61 -7.92 5.77
C ARG A 133 10.71 -9.15 5.87
N LEU A 134 9.39 -8.99 5.72
CA LEU A 134 8.46 -10.10 5.63
C LEU A 134 8.36 -10.54 4.16
N PRO A 135 8.69 -11.80 3.81
CA PRO A 135 8.37 -12.38 2.51
C PRO A 135 6.86 -12.35 2.26
N LEU A 136 6.49 -12.18 0.99
CA LEU A 136 5.11 -12.23 0.53
C LEU A 136 4.86 -13.56 -0.15
N LEU A 137 4.01 -14.38 0.47
CA LEU A 137 3.48 -15.63 -0.06
C LEU A 137 2.17 -15.35 -0.80
N SER A 138 2.09 -15.77 -2.05
CA SER A 138 0.84 -15.82 -2.81
C SER A 138 0.23 -17.20 -2.69
N VAL A 139 -1.06 -17.25 -2.37
CA VAL A 139 -1.83 -18.49 -2.32
C VAL A 139 -2.79 -18.50 -3.51
N ILE A 140 -2.61 -19.44 -4.42
CA ILE A 140 -3.48 -19.63 -5.57
C ILE A 140 -4.03 -21.06 -5.57
N PHE A 141 -5.18 -21.25 -6.20
CA PHE A 141 -5.76 -22.57 -6.37
C PHE A 141 -6.30 -22.74 -7.79
N VAL A 142 -6.30 -23.98 -8.25
CA VAL A 142 -6.86 -24.36 -9.54
C VAL A 142 -8.18 -25.06 -9.28
N THR A 143 -9.23 -24.62 -9.96
CA THR A 143 -10.55 -25.26 -9.88
C THR A 143 -10.64 -26.45 -10.83
N LYS A 144 -11.66 -27.29 -10.65
CA LYS A 144 -11.97 -28.42 -11.55
C LYS A 144 -12.27 -28.00 -13.00
N LEU A 145 -12.52 -26.71 -13.23
CA LEU A 145 -12.70 -26.14 -14.56
C LEU A 145 -11.38 -25.66 -15.18
N HIS A 146 -10.24 -26.04 -14.58
CA HIS A 146 -8.90 -25.60 -14.96
C HIS A 146 -8.69 -24.07 -14.90
N THR A 147 -9.47 -23.38 -14.08
CA THR A 147 -9.32 -21.94 -13.85
C THR A 147 -8.42 -21.71 -12.65
N THR A 148 -7.39 -20.88 -12.81
CA THR A 148 -6.52 -20.45 -11.70
C THR A 148 -7.12 -19.22 -11.03
N LEU A 149 -7.33 -19.28 -9.72
CA LEU A 149 -7.85 -18.19 -8.91
C LEU A 149 -6.87 -17.86 -7.78
N ASN A 150 -6.79 -16.58 -7.42
CA ASN A 150 -6.03 -16.15 -6.25
C ASN A 150 -6.91 -16.31 -4.99
N LEU A 151 -6.41 -17.08 -4.03
CA LEU A 151 -7.06 -17.24 -2.73
C LEU A 151 -6.77 -16.04 -1.84
N GLY A 152 -5.50 -15.60 -1.83
CA GLY A 152 -5.05 -14.47 -1.06
C GLY A 152 -3.54 -14.40 -0.93
N PHE A 153 -3.11 -13.64 0.07
CA PHE A 153 -1.71 -13.33 0.33
C PHE A 153 -1.38 -13.51 1.80
N THR A 154 -0.13 -13.86 2.09
CA THR A 154 0.37 -13.93 3.46
C THR A 154 1.75 -13.30 3.55
N PHE A 155 1.92 -12.36 4.47
CA PHE A 155 3.22 -11.91 4.92
C PHE A 155 3.67 -12.79 6.09
N MET A 156 4.88 -13.31 6.06
CA MET A 156 5.40 -14.21 7.09
C MET A 156 6.77 -13.74 7.59
N ASN A 157 7.19 -14.17 8.78
CA ASN A 157 8.49 -13.77 9.33
C ASN A 157 9.64 -14.61 8.76
N SER A 158 9.39 -15.88 8.44
CA SER A 158 10.30 -16.74 7.70
C SER A 158 9.54 -17.76 6.85
N GLU A 159 10.27 -18.47 5.99
CA GLU A 159 9.76 -19.57 5.16
C GLU A 159 10.07 -20.93 5.82
N LYS A 160 9.93 -21.03 7.14
CA LYS A 160 10.15 -22.30 7.84
C LYS A 160 8.83 -23.07 7.88
N GLU A 161 8.89 -24.39 7.92
CA GLU A 161 7.70 -25.25 8.01
C GLU A 161 6.75 -24.84 9.14
N ALA A 162 7.29 -24.32 10.25
CA ALA A 162 6.51 -23.82 11.38
C ALA A 162 5.66 -22.58 11.06
N ASP A 163 6.06 -21.76 10.08
CA ASP A 163 5.36 -20.52 9.70
C ASP A 163 4.15 -20.80 8.79
N TYR A 164 4.11 -21.98 8.15
CA TYR A 164 2.96 -22.46 7.35
C TYR A 164 1.86 -23.13 8.19
N LYS A 165 2.07 -23.25 9.52
CA LYS A 165 1.10 -23.83 10.48
C LYS A 165 0.21 -22.77 11.12
#